data_AF-A0A815FX10-F1
#
_entry.id   AF-A0A815FX10-F1
#
_cell.length_a   1.000
_cell.length_b   1.000
_cell.length_c   1.000
_cell.angle_alpha   90.00
_cell.angle_beta   90.00
_cell.angle_gamma   90.00
#
_symmetry.space_group_name_H-M   'P 1'
#
loop_
_entity.id
_entity.type
_entity.pdbx_description
1 polymer ?
#
loop_
_entity_poly.entity_id
_entity_poly.type
_entity_poly.pdbx_seq_one_letter_code
_entity_poly.pdbx_strand_id
1 'polypeptide(L)' 'MKSALISEDKRAIELCIDITGDTSIQKAVEQLEQRLHGNDLNCLINNVGMTTELRFSNIYEKDMMETYRQNVIGP' A
#
# COMPACT_ATOMS: atom_id res chain seq x y z
N MET A 1 19.70 3.30 -6.65
CA MET A 1 19.59 1.89 -7.08
C MET A 1 18.59 1.20 -6.18
N LYS A 2 17.41 0.83 -6.68
CA LYS A 2 16.54 -0.15 -6.02
C LYS A 2 16.41 -1.32 -6.98
N SER A 3 17.07 -2.43 -6.66
CA SER A 3 16.84 -3.70 -7.35
C SER A 3 15.41 -4.11 -7.05
N ALA A 4 14.55 -4.12 -8.07
CA ALA A 4 13.30 -4.85 -7.98
C ALA A 4 13.67 -6.32 -7.72
N LEU A 5 13.22 -6.88 -6.59
CA LEU A 5 13.28 -8.31 -6.36
C LEU A 5 12.19 -8.91 -7.23
N ILE A 6 12.50 -9.14 -8.51
CA ILE A 6 11.59 -9.83 -9.41
C ILE A 6 11.45 -11.24 -8.86
N SER A 7 10.30 -11.55 -8.27
CA SER A 7 9.96 -12.91 -7.86
C SER A 7 9.91 -13.78 -9.11
N GLU A 8 10.77 -14.80 -9.18
CA GLU A 8 10.68 -15.83 -10.22
C GLU A 8 9.51 -16.81 -9.99
N ASP A 9 8.88 -16.77 -8.80
CA ASP A 9 7.74 -17.61 -8.47
C ASP A 9 6.45 -17.05 -9.09
N LYS A 10 5.86 -17.80 -10.02
CA LYS A 10 4.60 -17.47 -10.72
C LYS A 10 3.38 -17.35 -9.79
N ARG A 11 3.48 -17.82 -8.54
CA ARG A 11 2.43 -17.70 -7.52
C ARG A 11 2.42 -16.34 -6.84
N ALA A 12 3.52 -15.59 -6.91
CA ALA A 12 3.62 -14.24 -6.40
C ALA A 12 3.59 -13.24 -7.56
N ILE A 13 2.94 -12.10 -7.32
CA ILE A 13 2.98 -10.95 -8.21
C ILE A 13 3.40 -9.73 -7.40
N GLU A 14 4.17 -8.84 -8.03
CA GLU A 14 4.51 -7.55 -7.43
C GLU A 14 3.60 -6.48 -8.02
N LEU A 15 2.96 -5.70 -7.15
CA LEU A 15 2.14 -4.55 -7.53
C LEU A 15 2.75 -3.31 -6.87
N CYS A 16 2.95 -2.26 -7.67
CA CYS A 16 3.35 -0.96 -7.15
C CYS A 16 2.09 -0.17 -6.78
N ILE A 17 1.89 0.07 -5.48
CA ILE A 17 0.69 0.69 -4.94
C ILE A 17 1.08 1.80 -3.97
N ASP A 18 0.58 3.01 -4.21
CA ASP A 18 0.47 4.06 -3.20
C ASP A 18 -0.93 4.04 -2.60
N ILE A 19 -1.05 3.60 -1.35
CA ILE A 19 -2.34 3.46 -0.64
C ILE A 19 -2.97 4.81 -0.27
N THR A 20 -2.28 5.93 -0.50
CA THR A 20 -2.83 7.27 -0.28
C THR A 20 -3.40 7.90 -1.54
N GLY A 21 -3.28 7.23 -2.69
CA GLY A 21 -3.71 7.73 -4.00
C GLY A 21 -4.71 6.84 -4.72
N ASP A 22 -5.95 7.31 -4.87
CA ASP A 22 -7.06 6.58 -5.50
C ASP A 22 -6.70 6.01 -6.88
N THR A 23 -6.03 6.80 -7.73
CA THR A 23 -5.60 6.33 -9.06
C THR A 23 -4.56 5.21 -8.98
N SER A 24 -3.68 5.22 -7.97
CA SER A 24 -2.72 4.12 -7.79
C SER A 24 -3.41 2.85 -7.31
N ILE A 25 -4.40 2.98 -6.43
CA ILE A 25 -5.21 1.86 -5.94
C ILE A 25 -5.98 1.23 -7.11
N GLN A 26 -6.68 2.04 -7.91
CA GLN A 26 -7.46 1.56 -9.06
C GLN A 26 -6.60 0.78 -10.07
N LYS A 27 -5.42 1.31 -10.41
CA LYS A 27 -4.48 0.59 -11.30
C LYS A 27 -3.99 -0.73 -10.73
N ALA A 28 -3.86 -0.83 -9.41
CA ALA A 28 -3.46 -2.08 -8.76
C ALA A 28 -4.60 -3.11 -8.77
N VAL A 29 -5.84 -2.65 -8.56
CA VAL A 29 -7.05 -3.48 -8.67
C VAL A 29 -7.18 -4.05 -10.07
N GLU A 30 -7.04 -3.23 -11.12
CA GLU A 30 -7.11 -3.69 -12.51
C GLU A 30 -6.08 -4.79 -12.82
N GLN A 31 -4.84 -4.64 -12.33
CA GLN A 31 -3.78 -5.65 -12.49
C GLN A 31 -4.08 -6.93 -11.70
N LEU A 32 -4.62 -6.81 -10.49
CA LEU A 32 -5.00 -7.94 -9.65
C LEU A 32 -6.16 -8.73 -10.28
N GLU A 33 -7.19 -8.05 -10.78
CA GLU A 33 -8.34 -8.67 -11.44
C GLU A 33 -7.92 -9.46 -12.70
N GLN A 34 -7.02 -8.88 -13.51
CA GLN A 34 -6.44 -9.58 -14.65
C GLN A 34 -5.71 -10.87 -14.24
N ARG A 35 -5.06 -10.87 -13.07
CA ARG A 35 -4.31 -12.03 -12.55
C ARG A 35 -5.21 -13.10 -11.93
N LEU A 36 -6.31 -12.69 -11.30
CA LEU A 36 -7.26 -13.59 -10.64
C LEU A 36 -8.15 -14.33 -11.64
N HIS A 37 -8.26 -13.85 -12.89
CA HIS A 37 -9.05 -14.49 -13.95
C HIS A 37 -10.49 -14.82 -13.53
N GLY A 38 -11.12 -13.94 -12.76
CA GLY A 38 -12.48 -14.12 -12.25
C GLY A 38 -12.60 -14.93 -10.94
N ASN A 39 -11.49 -15.36 -10.34
CA ASN A 39 -11.51 -15.91 -8.98
C ASN A 39 -11.54 -14.78 -7.92
N ASP A 40 -12.02 -15.10 -6.72
CA ASP A 40 -12.11 -14.16 -5.60
C ASP A 40 -10.77 -13.96 -4.86
N LEU A 41 -10.62 -12.81 -4.19
CA LEU A 41 -9.56 -12.57 -3.22
C LEU A 41 -10.00 -13.06 -1.84
N ASN A 42 -9.34 -14.08 -1.30
CA ASN A 42 -9.71 -14.64 0.01
C ASN A 42 -9.13 -13.87 1.21
N CYS A 43 -8.06 -13.10 1.00
CA CYS A 43 -7.35 -12.42 2.09
C CYS A 43 -6.73 -11.11 1.58
N LEU A 44 -7.01 -10.02 2.29
CA LEU A 44 -6.34 -8.73 2.14
C LEU A 44 -5.61 -8.43 3.46
N ILE A 45 -4.31 -8.14 3.38
CA ILE A 45 -3.50 -7.80 4.55
C ILE A 45 -3.04 -6.35 4.42
N ASN A 46 -3.70 -5.46 5.16
CA ASN A 46 -3.35 -4.04 5.22
C ASN A 46 -2.16 -3.82 6.17
N ASN A 47 -0.97 -4.29 5.75
CA ASN A 47 0.24 -4.24 6.57
C ASN A 47 1.05 -2.94 6.40
N VAL A 48 0.79 -2.17 5.35
CA VAL A 48 1.54 -0.94 5.09
C VAL A 48 1.22 0.08 6.18
N GLY A 49 2.26 0.62 6.80
CA GLY A 49 2.14 1.68 7.78
C GLY A 49 3.42 2.48 7.90
N MET A 50 3.31 3.68 8.45
CA MET A 50 4.43 4.55 8.80
C MET A 50 4.39 4.91 10.28
N THR A 51 5.56 5.18 10.85
CA THR A 51 5.69 5.75 12.19
C THR A 51 6.52 7.01 12.08
N THR A 52 6.14 8.00 12.87
CA THR A 52 6.83 9.28 12.96
C THR A 52 7.47 9.38 14.34
N GLU A 53 8.79 9.55 14.42
CA GLU A 53 9.54 9.67 15.69
C GLU A 53 9.47 11.09 16.28
N LEU A 54 8.25 11.61 16.44
CA LEU A 54 8.01 12.93 17.04
C LEU A 54 7.37 12.78 18.42
N ARG A 55 7.65 13.76 19.27
CA ARG A 55 7.03 13.91 20.59
C ARG A 55 5.84 14.86 20.46
N PHE A 56 4.91 14.80 21.42
CA PHE A 56 3.81 15.76 21.49
C PHE A 56 4.25 17.22 21.49
N SER A 57 5.46 17.52 21.98
CA SER A 57 6.01 18.88 22.02
C SER A 57 6.53 19.40 20.66
N ASN A 58 6.70 18.53 19.65
CA ASN A 58 7.28 18.90 18.36
C ASN A 58 6.61 18.21 17.16
N ILE A 59 5.39 17.72 17.34
CA ILE A 59 4.56 17.21 16.25
C ILE A 59 3.77 18.34 15.60
N TYR A 60 3.68 18.34 14.27
CA TYR A 60 2.88 19.29 13.52
C TYR A 60 1.65 18.62 12.91
N GLU A 61 0.65 19.42 12.53
CA GLU A 61 -0.56 18.95 11.86
C GLU A 61 -0.25 18.08 10.65
N LYS A 62 0.73 18.49 9.83
CA LYS A 62 1.16 17.73 8.65
C LYS A 62 1.57 16.30 9.01
N ASP A 63 2.35 16.12 10.07
CA ASP A 63 2.85 14.80 10.49
C ASP A 63 1.70 13.89 10.94
N MET A 64 0.74 14.45 11.69
CA MET A 64 -0.46 13.72 12.10
C MET A 64 -1.31 13.32 10.91
N MET A 65 -1.56 14.26 9.98
CA MET A 65 -2.39 14.02 8.81
C MET A 65 -1.75 13.01 7.85
N GLU A 66 -0.44 13.04 7.68
CA GLU A 66 0.29 12.07 6.86
C GLU A 66 0.20 10.66 7.46
N THR A 67 0.48 10.53 8.76
CA THR A 67 0.36 9.26 9.49
C THR A 67 -1.08 8.71 9.45
N TYR A 68 -2.08 9.58 9.62
CA TYR A 68 -3.49 9.21 9.57
C TYR A 68 -3.93 8.73 8.18
N ARG A 69 -3.53 9.44 7.12
CA ARG A 69 -3.84 9.04 5.74
C ARG A 69 -3.29 7.65 5.44
N GLN A 70 -2.06 7.37 5.83
CA GLN A 70 -1.42 6.08 5.51
C GLN A 70 -1.92 4.93 6.39
N ASN A 71 -2.03 5.12 7.71
CA ASN A 71 -2.31 4.03 8.64
C ASN A 71 -3.80 3.79 8.91
N VAL A 72 -4.67 4.76 8.58
CA VAL A 72 -6.10 4.69 8.92
C VAL A 72 -6.99 4.77 7.69
N ILE A 73 -6.75 5.72 6.77
CA ILE A 73 -7.55 5.85 5.54
C ILE A 73 -7.12 4.82 4.48
N GLY A 74 -5.81 4.56 4.38
CA GLY A 74 -5.26 3.66 3.37
C GLY A 74 -5.73 2.20 3.47
N PRO A 75 -5.85 1.60 4.67
CA PRO A 75 -6.46 0.27 4.86
C PRO A 75 -7.93 0.16 4.41
#